data_AF-A0A286AKA4-F1
#
_entry.id   AF-A0A286AKA4-F1
#
_cell.length_a   1.000
_cell.length_b   1.000
_cell.length_c   1.000
_cell.angle_alpha   90.00
_cell.angle_beta   90.00
_cell.angle_gamma   90.00
#
_symmetry.space_group_name_H-M   'P 1'
#
loop_
_entity.id
_entity.type
_entity.pdbx_description
1 polymer ?
#
loop_
_entity_poly.entity_id
_entity_poly.type
_entity_poly.pdbx_seq_one_letter_code
_entity_poly.pdbx_strand_id
1 'polypeptide(L)'
;MEKPILTKEQRREKRELRRQKQRENNVLRANKMHKLRLASEFPPPIKPPAPTETIYHIGCSGWFYWDWRNIFYPEELATRDWFAHYAKTFKTVEINASFYSWPTEATVKNWVKQAGRRKFIYTVKACELITHTKKFKNTKELVKDFGHIATILGKRMGCFLYQAPPSYHYSPARLKSLVSQLQTGQKNVIEFRHASWWNEKVYTSLKEANLIFCSCSAPRLPDELIETAEDIYIRFHGKKAWYRYDYTHEELEIWIKRIQQSKAKTVWIYFNNDYDGNAIKNAKALTRLLRCRV
;
A
#
# COMPACT_ATOMS: atom_id res chain seq x y z
N MET A 1 -21.41 -7.84 -35.20
CA MET A 1 -20.16 -7.15 -35.59
C MET A 1 -19.02 -7.72 -34.74
N GLU A 2 -18.15 -8.52 -35.33
CA GLU A 2 -16.95 -9.02 -34.65
C GLU A 2 -16.05 -7.84 -34.25
N LYS A 3 -15.57 -7.83 -33.01
CA LYS A 3 -14.63 -6.81 -32.56
C LYS A 3 -13.29 -7.05 -33.27
N PRO A 4 -12.70 -6.03 -33.92
CA PRO A 4 -11.44 -6.21 -34.62
C PRO A 4 -10.33 -6.68 -33.65
N ILE A 5 -9.61 -7.72 -34.05
CA ILE A 5 -8.48 -8.27 -33.29
C ILE A 5 -7.32 -7.28 -33.39
N LEU A 6 -7.10 -6.50 -32.32
CA LEU A 6 -6.02 -5.53 -32.27
C LEU A 6 -4.64 -6.21 -32.27
N THR A 7 -3.69 -5.65 -33.02
CA THR A 7 -2.27 -6.04 -32.97
C THR A 7 -1.67 -5.73 -31.60
N LYS A 8 -0.50 -6.31 -31.29
CA LYS A 8 0.23 -6.05 -30.03
C LYS A 8 0.51 -4.56 -29.83
N GLU A 9 0.87 -3.86 -30.91
CA GLU A 9 1.16 -2.43 -30.94
C GLU A 9 -0.09 -1.59 -30.70
N GLN A 10 -1.18 -1.87 -31.43
CA GLN A 10 -2.47 -1.20 -31.20
C GLN A 10 -2.99 -1.41 -29.77
N ARG A 11 -2.79 -2.60 -29.19
CA ARG A 11 -3.12 -2.87 -27.77
C ARG A 11 -2.26 -2.02 -26.82
N ARG A 12 -0.99 -1.82 -27.14
CA ARG A 12 -0.06 -1.00 -26.36
C ARG A 12 -0.47 0.48 -26.42
N GLU A 13 -0.66 1.02 -27.62
CA GLU A 13 -1.10 2.42 -27.81
C GLU A 13 -2.42 2.70 -27.11
N LYS A 14 -3.41 1.82 -27.27
CA LYS A 14 -4.71 1.94 -26.59
C LYS A 14 -4.57 1.94 -25.07
N ARG A 15 -3.65 1.14 -24.52
CA ARG A 15 -3.34 1.15 -23.08
C ARG A 15 -2.67 2.47 -22.69
N GLU A 16 -1.69 2.95 -23.44
CA GLU A 16 -1.00 4.22 -23.19
C GLU A 16 -1.97 5.39 -23.19
N LEU A 17 -2.85 5.49 -24.20
CA LEU A 17 -3.89 6.52 -24.27
C LEU A 17 -4.85 6.48 -23.07
N ARG A 18 -5.30 5.27 -22.69
CA ARG A 18 -6.13 5.10 -21.49
C ARG A 18 -5.40 5.56 -20.22
N ARG A 19 -4.11 5.25 -20.10
CA ARG A 19 -3.28 5.65 -18.95
C ARG A 19 -3.08 7.16 -18.92
N GLN A 20 -2.88 7.80 -20.08
CA GLN A 20 -2.77 9.24 -20.20
C GLN A 20 -4.07 9.94 -19.75
N LYS A 21 -5.22 9.53 -20.29
CA LYS A 21 -6.53 10.03 -19.86
C LYS A 21 -6.77 9.83 -18.36
N GLN A 22 -6.29 8.71 -17.80
CA GLN A 22 -6.40 8.46 -16.36
C GLN A 22 -5.54 9.43 -15.53
N ARG A 23 -4.34 9.79 -16.00
CA ARG A 23 -3.46 10.77 -15.35
C ARG A 23 -4.06 12.18 -15.36
N GLU A 24 -4.63 12.59 -16.48
CA GLU A 24 -5.36 13.87 -16.58
C GLU A 24 -6.53 13.92 -15.59
N ASN A 25 -7.32 12.85 -15.53
CA ASN A 25 -8.41 12.73 -14.56
C ASN A 25 -7.93 12.76 -13.10
N ASN A 26 -6.72 12.27 -12.80
CA ASN A 26 -6.18 12.34 -11.45
C ASN A 26 -5.90 13.78 -11.01
N VAL A 27 -5.51 14.68 -11.92
CA VAL A 27 -5.37 16.11 -11.60
C VAL A 27 -6.72 16.72 -11.25
N LEU A 28 -7.76 16.44 -12.05
CA LEU A 28 -9.12 16.92 -11.79
C LEU A 28 -9.67 16.41 -10.45
N ARG A 29 -9.43 15.13 -10.13
CA ARG A 29 -9.86 14.52 -8.87
C ARG A 29 -9.09 15.05 -7.67
N ALA A 30 -7.78 15.27 -7.81
CA ALA A 30 -6.98 15.92 -6.77
C ALA A 30 -7.52 17.32 -6.46
N ASN A 31 -7.85 18.12 -7.49
CA ASN A 31 -8.45 19.45 -7.30
C ASN A 31 -9.81 19.39 -6.60
N LYS A 32 -10.64 18.38 -6.88
CA LYS A 32 -11.91 18.18 -6.14
C LYS A 32 -11.66 17.84 -4.68
N MET A 33 -10.72 16.94 -4.40
CA MET A 33 -10.35 16.56 -3.03
C MET A 33 -9.69 17.73 -2.26
N HIS A 34 -8.95 18.61 -2.96
CA HIS A 34 -8.43 19.85 -2.41
C HIS A 34 -9.55 20.75 -1.90
N LYS A 35 -10.55 21.03 -2.74
CA LYS A 35 -11.72 21.82 -2.36
C LYS A 35 -12.47 21.20 -1.18
N LEU A 36 -12.67 19.88 -1.19
CA LEU A 36 -13.30 19.16 -0.09
C LEU A 36 -12.50 19.30 1.22
N ARG A 37 -11.18 19.15 1.17
CA ARG A 37 -10.31 19.33 2.34
C ARG A 37 -10.40 20.75 2.90
N LEU A 38 -10.38 21.78 2.04
CA LEU A 38 -10.48 23.18 2.48
C LEU A 38 -11.85 23.52 3.08
N ALA A 39 -12.92 22.93 2.54
CA ALA A 39 -14.27 23.11 3.06
C ALA A 39 -14.54 22.32 4.36
N SER A 40 -13.59 21.49 4.78
CA SER A 40 -13.77 20.59 5.91
C SER A 40 -13.05 21.10 7.15
N GLU A 41 -13.79 21.37 8.21
CA GLU A 41 -13.24 21.60 9.54
C GLU A 41 -13.06 20.24 10.23
N PHE A 42 -11.88 19.64 10.13
CA PHE A 42 -11.59 18.42 10.88
C PHE A 42 -10.43 18.60 11.84
N PRO A 43 -10.61 18.13 13.09
CA PRO A 43 -9.51 18.08 14.03
C PRO A 43 -8.44 17.11 13.52
N PRO A 44 -7.19 17.31 13.94
CA PRO A 44 -6.12 16.38 13.63
C PRO A 44 -6.49 14.95 14.09
N PRO A 45 -5.97 13.92 13.41
CA PRO A 45 -6.22 12.54 13.80
C PRO A 45 -5.79 12.33 15.26
N ILE A 46 -6.68 11.75 16.07
CA ILE A 46 -6.36 11.37 17.45
C ILE A 46 -5.43 10.17 17.39
N LYS A 47 -4.23 10.29 17.95
CA LYS A 47 -3.30 9.16 18.08
C LYS A 47 -3.88 8.20 19.12
N PRO A 48 -4.18 6.93 18.76
CA PRO A 48 -4.61 5.96 19.75
C PRO A 48 -3.47 5.68 20.74
N PRO A 49 -3.80 5.26 21.98
CA PRO A 49 -2.77 4.87 22.95
C PRO A 49 -1.89 3.75 22.38
N ALA A 50 -0.63 3.73 22.81
CA ALA A 50 0.29 2.68 22.42
C ALA A 50 -0.27 1.32 22.88
N PRO A 51 -0.23 0.28 22.01
CA PRO A 51 -0.72 -1.03 22.39
C PRO A 51 0.23 -1.68 23.39
N THR A 52 -0.33 -2.52 24.27
CA THR A 52 0.42 -3.32 25.26
C THR A 52 1.13 -4.52 24.64
N GLU A 53 0.62 -5.00 23.51
CA GLU A 53 1.18 -6.11 22.73
C GLU A 53 1.40 -5.68 21.27
N THR A 54 2.29 -6.36 20.56
CA THR A 54 2.51 -6.10 19.14
C THR A 54 1.27 -6.45 18.32
N ILE A 55 0.75 -5.46 17.57
CA ILE A 55 -0.41 -5.66 16.69
C ILE A 55 0.05 -6.09 15.29
N TYR A 56 -0.51 -7.17 14.76
CA TYR A 56 -0.24 -7.66 13.41
C TYR A 56 -1.40 -7.37 12.45
N HIS A 57 -1.08 -6.67 11.36
CA HIS A 57 -1.99 -6.42 10.24
C HIS A 57 -1.49 -7.14 9.00
N ILE A 58 -2.00 -8.34 8.75
CA ILE A 58 -1.59 -9.20 7.63
C ILE A 58 -2.71 -9.24 6.59
N GLY A 59 -2.39 -8.92 5.34
CA GLY A 59 -3.32 -8.96 4.22
C GLY A 59 -2.63 -8.98 2.86
N CYS A 60 -3.37 -8.57 1.84
CA CYS A 60 -2.92 -8.55 0.44
C CYS A 60 -3.01 -7.12 -0.13
N SER A 61 -2.34 -6.89 -1.25
CA SER A 61 -2.29 -5.61 -1.97
C SER A 61 -3.49 -5.40 -2.89
N GLY A 62 -4.68 -5.71 -2.37
CA GLY A 62 -5.93 -5.72 -3.10
C GLY A 62 -6.76 -6.95 -2.73
N TRP A 63 -8.01 -6.96 -3.18
CA TRP A 63 -8.90 -8.12 -3.05
C TRP A 63 -9.59 -8.47 -4.37
N PHE A 64 -9.50 -7.64 -5.40
CA PHE A 64 -10.25 -7.83 -6.63
C PHE A 64 -9.32 -8.31 -7.75
N TYR A 65 -9.17 -9.63 -7.86
CA TYR A 65 -8.37 -10.28 -8.91
C TYR A 65 -9.18 -11.41 -9.52
N TRP A 66 -9.34 -11.39 -10.85
CA TRP A 66 -10.09 -12.42 -11.57
C TRP A 66 -9.48 -13.80 -11.40
N ASP A 67 -8.14 -13.87 -11.44
CA ASP A 67 -7.35 -15.09 -11.29
C ASP A 67 -7.50 -15.73 -9.89
N TRP A 68 -8.15 -15.06 -8.93
CA TRP A 68 -8.46 -15.64 -7.63
C TRP A 68 -9.79 -16.40 -7.60
N ARG A 69 -10.59 -16.33 -8.67
CA ARG A 69 -11.76 -17.19 -8.84
C ARG A 69 -11.30 -18.64 -8.93
N ASN A 70 -12.04 -19.55 -8.29
CA ASN A 70 -11.73 -20.98 -8.15
C ASN A 70 -10.48 -21.30 -7.31
N ILE A 71 -9.75 -20.28 -6.82
CA ILE A 71 -8.60 -20.45 -5.90
C ILE A 71 -8.98 -19.96 -4.50
N PHE A 72 -9.53 -18.76 -4.42
CA PHE A 72 -9.94 -18.12 -3.17
C PHE A 72 -11.42 -17.75 -3.18
N TYR A 73 -11.93 -17.24 -4.31
CA TYR A 73 -13.35 -16.98 -4.47
C TYR A 73 -14.03 -18.20 -5.08
N PRO A 74 -15.14 -18.71 -4.49
CA PRO A 74 -15.96 -19.73 -5.11
C PRO A 74 -16.39 -19.33 -6.53
N GLU A 75 -16.53 -20.32 -7.41
CA GLU A 75 -16.84 -20.11 -8.83
C GLU A 75 -18.08 -19.24 -9.03
N GLU A 76 -19.16 -19.59 -8.33
CA GLU A 76 -20.46 -18.94 -8.44
C GLU A 76 -20.57 -17.66 -7.59
N LEU A 77 -19.50 -17.26 -6.89
CA LEU A 77 -19.56 -16.08 -6.04
C LEU A 77 -19.61 -14.80 -6.90
N ALA A 78 -20.72 -14.07 -6.77
CA ALA A 78 -20.88 -12.76 -7.38
C ALA A 78 -19.77 -11.80 -6.92
N THR A 79 -19.22 -11.02 -7.85
CA THR A 79 -18.09 -10.11 -7.60
C THR A 79 -18.38 -9.04 -6.55
N ARG A 80 -19.65 -8.63 -6.40
CA ARG A 80 -20.09 -7.71 -5.34
C ARG A 80 -19.84 -8.24 -3.93
N ASP A 81 -19.82 -9.57 -3.78
CA ASP A 81 -19.65 -10.26 -2.49
C ASP A 81 -18.20 -10.65 -2.21
N TRP A 82 -17.27 -10.39 -3.16
CA TRP A 82 -15.85 -10.72 -3.01
C TRP A 82 -15.19 -10.03 -1.83
N PHE A 83 -15.51 -8.75 -1.58
CA PHE A 83 -15.01 -8.06 -0.39
C PHE A 83 -15.48 -8.75 0.90
N ALA A 84 -16.77 -9.10 0.97
CA ALA A 84 -17.33 -9.74 2.14
C ALA A 84 -16.68 -11.10 2.38
N HIS A 85 -16.37 -11.84 1.31
CA HIS A 85 -15.61 -13.09 1.36
C HIS A 85 -14.16 -12.85 1.84
N TYR A 86 -13.44 -11.88 1.25
CA TYR A 86 -12.08 -11.51 1.65
C TYR A 86 -11.99 -11.14 3.12
N ALA A 87 -12.93 -10.34 3.61
CA ALA A 87 -12.99 -9.84 4.99
C ALA A 87 -13.35 -10.92 6.03
N LYS A 88 -13.76 -12.13 5.61
CA LYS A 88 -13.84 -13.30 6.49
C LYS A 88 -12.43 -13.76 6.89
N THR A 89 -11.49 -13.76 5.93
CA THR A 89 -10.12 -14.24 6.11
C THR A 89 -9.20 -13.17 6.68
N PHE A 90 -9.18 -11.98 6.08
CA PHE A 90 -8.25 -10.90 6.46
C PHE A 90 -8.98 -9.75 7.13
N LYS A 91 -8.28 -9.03 8.03
CA LYS A 91 -8.80 -7.84 8.74
C LYS A 91 -8.24 -6.52 8.21
N THR A 92 -7.40 -6.60 7.19
CA THR A 92 -6.81 -5.43 6.55
C THR A 92 -6.64 -5.66 5.05
N VAL A 93 -6.50 -4.58 4.29
CA VAL A 93 -6.09 -4.62 2.88
C VAL A 93 -5.29 -3.37 2.52
N GLU A 94 -4.30 -3.52 1.64
CA GLU A 94 -3.63 -2.39 1.01
C GLU A 94 -4.35 -2.05 -0.31
N ILE A 95 -4.97 -0.87 -0.37
CA ILE A 95 -5.61 -0.35 -1.58
C ILE A 95 -4.53 0.05 -2.58
N ASN A 96 -4.39 -0.75 -3.65
CA ASN A 96 -3.52 -0.41 -4.78
C ASN A 96 -4.25 0.38 -5.88
N ALA A 97 -5.59 0.29 -5.97
CA ALA A 97 -6.37 0.98 -7.01
C ALA A 97 -6.19 2.53 -6.99
N SER A 98 -5.96 3.09 -5.80
CA SER A 98 -5.70 4.51 -5.57
C SER A 98 -4.43 5.02 -6.25
N PHE A 99 -3.46 4.12 -6.51
CA PHE A 99 -2.26 4.44 -7.28
C PHE A 99 -2.62 4.92 -8.69
N TYR A 100 -3.48 4.16 -9.37
CA TYR A 100 -3.88 4.47 -10.74
C TYR A 100 -4.93 5.58 -10.79
N SER A 101 -5.79 5.65 -9.79
CA SER A 101 -6.99 6.46 -9.80
C SER A 101 -7.18 7.12 -8.45
N TRP A 102 -6.94 8.43 -8.35
CA TRP A 102 -7.17 9.18 -7.12
C TRP A 102 -8.59 8.93 -6.59
N PRO A 103 -8.77 8.38 -5.38
CA PRO A 103 -10.09 8.03 -4.86
C PRO A 103 -10.98 9.27 -4.70
N THR A 104 -12.21 9.18 -5.18
CA THR A 104 -13.23 10.19 -4.88
C THR A 104 -13.78 9.99 -3.47
N GLU A 105 -14.33 11.04 -2.87
CA GLU A 105 -15.01 10.96 -1.58
C GLU A 105 -16.06 9.84 -1.53
N ALA A 106 -16.89 9.73 -2.57
CA ALA A 106 -17.89 8.66 -2.70
C ALA A 106 -17.26 7.25 -2.69
N THR A 107 -16.11 7.08 -3.35
CA THR A 107 -15.36 5.81 -3.33
C THR A 107 -14.90 5.46 -1.92
N VAL A 108 -14.34 6.43 -1.18
CA VAL A 108 -13.84 6.22 0.19
C VAL A 108 -15.00 5.95 1.16
N LYS A 109 -16.10 6.72 1.07
CA LYS A 109 -17.35 6.47 1.81
C LYS A 109 -17.90 5.07 1.52
N ASN A 110 -17.82 4.61 0.28
CA ASN A 110 -18.23 3.25 -0.08
C ASN A 110 -17.34 2.19 0.58
N TRP A 111 -16.02 2.38 0.70
CA TRP A 111 -15.16 1.46 1.48
C TRP A 111 -15.61 1.37 2.94
N VAL A 112 -15.90 2.51 3.58
CA VAL A 112 -16.43 2.54 4.96
C VAL A 112 -17.74 1.77 5.07
N LYS A 113 -18.68 1.98 4.13
CA LYS A 113 -19.96 1.27 4.08
C LYS A 113 -19.76 -0.23 3.87
N GLN A 114 -18.88 -0.62 2.95
CA GLN A 114 -18.63 -2.02 2.59
C GLN A 114 -18.05 -2.82 3.76
N ALA A 115 -17.17 -2.20 4.57
CA ALA A 115 -16.66 -2.81 5.81
C ALA A 115 -17.77 -3.10 6.84
N GLY A 116 -18.83 -2.28 6.85
CA GLY A 116 -19.96 -2.41 7.77
C GLY A 116 -19.50 -2.31 9.24
N ARG A 117 -19.91 -3.29 10.07
CA ARG A 117 -19.54 -3.36 11.50
C ARG A 117 -18.15 -3.97 11.78
N ARG A 118 -17.48 -4.51 10.76
CA ARG A 118 -16.18 -5.19 10.94
C ARG A 118 -15.12 -4.19 11.40
N LYS A 119 -14.23 -4.58 12.32
CA LYS A 119 -12.97 -3.85 12.60
C LYS A 119 -11.99 -4.15 11.47
N PHE A 120 -12.17 -3.48 10.34
CA PHE A 120 -11.41 -3.69 9.11
C PHE A 120 -10.63 -2.42 8.79
N ILE A 121 -9.32 -2.59 8.56
CA ILE A 121 -8.37 -1.50 8.35
C ILE A 121 -7.99 -1.41 6.87
N TYR A 122 -7.75 -0.19 6.40
CA TYR A 122 -7.33 0.11 5.04
C TYR A 122 -5.99 0.84 5.09
N THR A 123 -4.97 0.27 4.45
CA THR A 123 -3.79 1.02 4.04
C THR A 123 -3.99 1.51 2.61
N VAL A 124 -3.64 2.75 2.29
CA VAL A 124 -3.96 3.35 0.99
C VAL A 124 -2.68 3.75 0.27
N LYS A 125 -2.44 3.19 -0.92
CA LYS A 125 -1.29 3.57 -1.75
C LYS A 125 -1.53 4.93 -2.42
N ALA A 126 -0.56 5.83 -2.29
CA ALA A 126 -0.60 7.15 -2.88
C ALA A 126 -0.73 7.10 -4.41
N CYS A 127 -1.45 8.07 -4.96
CA CYS A 127 -1.64 8.19 -6.40
C CYS A 127 -0.30 8.39 -7.14
N GLU A 128 -0.17 7.79 -8.33
CA GLU A 128 1.01 7.91 -9.19
C GLU A 128 1.35 9.37 -9.53
N LEU A 129 0.35 10.26 -9.49
CA LEU A 129 0.53 11.70 -9.67
C LEU A 129 1.59 12.26 -8.72
N ILE A 130 1.60 11.80 -7.45
CA ILE A 130 2.55 12.24 -6.42
C ILE A 130 3.92 11.59 -6.63
N THR A 131 3.94 10.26 -6.71
CA THR A 131 5.19 9.48 -6.58
C THR A 131 5.91 9.22 -7.90
N HIS A 132 5.19 9.12 -9.02
CA HIS A 132 5.74 8.73 -10.32
C HIS A 132 5.75 9.86 -11.35
N THR A 133 4.66 10.65 -11.42
CA THR A 133 4.55 11.78 -12.34
C THR A 133 5.32 12.98 -11.82
N LYS A 134 4.96 13.50 -10.64
CA LYS A 134 5.68 14.64 -10.03
C LYS A 134 6.95 14.22 -9.29
N LYS A 135 7.08 12.95 -8.88
CA LYS A 135 8.24 12.42 -8.14
C LYS A 135 8.61 13.30 -6.94
N PHE A 136 7.59 13.66 -6.16
CA PHE A 136 7.68 14.57 -5.01
C PHE A 136 8.11 16.02 -5.30
N LYS A 137 8.17 16.45 -6.57
CA LYS A 137 8.42 17.86 -6.94
C LYS A 137 7.14 18.68 -6.74
N ASN A 138 7.18 19.61 -5.78
CA ASN A 138 6.06 20.51 -5.45
C ASN A 138 4.76 19.75 -5.18
N THR A 139 4.81 18.73 -4.32
CA THR A 139 3.67 17.86 -3.99
C THR A 139 3.08 18.09 -2.59
N LYS A 140 3.58 19.06 -1.83
CA LYS A 140 3.16 19.29 -0.43
C LYS A 140 1.64 19.42 -0.28
N GLU A 141 0.99 20.22 -1.12
CA GLU A 141 -0.48 20.34 -1.10
C GLU A 141 -1.18 19.06 -1.54
N LEU A 142 -0.68 18.39 -2.60
CA LEU A 142 -1.25 17.10 -3.03
C LEU A 142 -1.16 16.04 -1.92
N VAL A 143 -0.09 16.01 -1.15
CA VAL A 143 0.03 15.09 -0.01
C VAL A 143 -1.05 15.39 1.03
N LYS A 144 -1.29 16.66 1.37
CA LYS A 144 -2.38 17.05 2.29
C LYS A 144 -3.74 16.69 1.73
N ASP A 145 -3.99 16.96 0.46
CA ASP A 145 -5.24 16.62 -0.24
C ASP A 145 -5.50 15.12 -0.23
N PHE A 146 -4.46 14.31 -0.47
CA PHE A 146 -4.55 12.86 -0.40
C PHE A 146 -4.80 12.38 1.03
N GLY A 147 -4.17 13.05 2.01
CA GLY A 147 -4.33 12.81 3.43
C GLY A 147 -5.76 12.91 3.93
N HIS A 148 -6.62 13.70 3.27
CA HIS A 148 -8.04 13.82 3.62
C HIS A 148 -8.81 12.48 3.53
N ILE A 149 -8.29 11.49 2.79
CA ILE A 149 -8.82 10.12 2.79
C ILE A 149 -8.84 9.54 4.22
N ALA A 150 -7.83 9.83 5.04
CA ALA A 150 -7.76 9.35 6.42
C ALA A 150 -8.91 9.89 7.26
N THR A 151 -9.31 11.14 7.03
CA THR A 151 -10.45 11.77 7.70
C THR A 151 -11.74 11.02 7.43
N ILE A 152 -11.99 10.65 6.17
CA ILE A 152 -13.20 9.89 5.78
C ILE A 152 -13.16 8.46 6.33
N LEU A 153 -11.99 7.81 6.31
CA LEU A 153 -11.81 6.46 6.84
C LEU A 153 -11.87 6.40 8.37
N GLY A 154 -11.51 7.49 9.06
CA GLY A 154 -11.47 7.59 10.51
C GLY A 154 -10.65 6.46 11.14
N LYS A 155 -11.24 5.76 12.12
CA LYS A 155 -10.63 4.61 12.82
C LYS A 155 -10.25 3.42 11.93
N ARG A 156 -10.62 3.44 10.64
CA ARG A 156 -10.28 2.41 9.67
C ARG A 156 -9.00 2.72 8.89
N MET A 157 -8.43 3.90 9.07
CA MET A 157 -7.19 4.28 8.42
C MET A 157 -6.00 3.54 9.05
N GLY A 158 -5.24 2.83 8.22
CA GLY A 158 -3.96 2.21 8.58
C GLY A 158 -2.80 3.14 8.26
N CYS A 159 -2.19 2.96 7.09
CA CYS A 159 -1.08 3.78 6.60
C CYS A 159 -1.36 4.41 5.24
N PHE A 160 -0.61 5.43 4.87
CA PHE A 160 -0.44 5.82 3.47
C PHE A 160 0.87 5.28 2.92
N LEU A 161 0.82 4.52 1.83
CA LEU A 161 2.00 3.99 1.16
C LEU A 161 2.42 4.86 -0.02
N TYR A 162 3.62 5.42 0.05
CA TYR A 162 4.23 6.20 -1.03
C TYR A 162 5.38 5.39 -1.65
N GLN A 163 5.05 4.61 -2.68
CA GLN A 163 6.04 3.85 -3.44
C GLN A 163 6.68 4.73 -4.53
N ALA A 164 7.99 4.95 -4.45
CA ALA A 164 8.77 5.63 -5.47
C ALA A 164 9.09 4.70 -6.66
N PRO A 165 9.25 5.23 -7.90
CA PRO A 165 9.65 4.43 -9.05
C PRO A 165 11.14 4.08 -8.99
N PRO A 166 11.61 3.04 -9.73
CA PRO A 166 13.04 2.70 -9.83
C PRO A 166 13.92 3.85 -10.33
N SER A 167 13.37 4.75 -11.15
CA SER A 167 14.08 5.95 -11.63
C SER A 167 14.36 6.99 -10.54
N TYR A 168 13.76 6.86 -9.36
CA TYR A 168 13.95 7.80 -8.25
C TYR A 168 15.15 7.38 -7.41
N HIS A 169 16.32 7.90 -7.74
CA HIS A 169 17.59 7.57 -7.06
C HIS A 169 17.79 8.47 -5.84
N TYR A 170 18.47 7.97 -4.82
CA TYR A 170 18.87 8.75 -3.65
C TYR A 170 19.66 10.00 -4.06
N SER A 171 19.29 11.12 -3.45
CA SER A 171 20.14 12.29 -3.29
C SER A 171 19.75 13.01 -1.99
N PRO A 172 20.67 13.73 -1.33
CA PRO A 172 20.35 14.48 -0.11
C PRO A 172 19.18 15.45 -0.31
N ALA A 173 19.12 16.14 -1.46
CA ALA A 173 18.02 17.05 -1.79
C ALA A 173 16.67 16.33 -1.92
N ARG A 174 16.63 15.13 -2.52
CA ARG A 174 15.40 14.33 -2.63
C ARG A 174 14.94 13.82 -1.27
N LEU A 175 15.85 13.34 -0.44
CA LEU A 175 15.53 12.91 0.92
C LEU A 175 14.91 14.06 1.73
N LYS A 176 15.58 15.22 1.78
CA LYS A 176 15.08 16.42 2.46
C LYS A 176 13.70 16.85 1.94
N SER A 177 13.54 16.90 0.61
CA SER A 177 12.27 17.27 -0.01
C SER A 177 11.15 16.28 0.32
N LEU A 178 11.41 14.97 0.25
CA LEU A 178 10.45 13.93 0.57
C LEU A 178 10.01 13.98 2.03
N VAL A 179 10.96 14.05 2.97
CA VAL A 179 10.70 14.07 4.42
C VAL A 179 9.80 15.26 4.79
N SER A 180 10.17 16.47 4.35
CA SER A 180 9.44 17.70 4.68
C SER A 180 7.98 17.74 4.19
N GLN A 181 7.64 16.90 3.21
CA GLN A 181 6.30 16.84 2.64
C GLN A 181 5.40 15.82 3.35
N LEU A 182 5.97 14.86 4.07
CA LEU A 182 5.26 13.70 4.62
C LEU A 182 5.08 13.74 6.14
N GLN A 183 5.65 14.72 6.83
CA GLN A 183 5.37 14.98 8.25
C GLN A 183 3.98 15.59 8.42
N THR A 184 2.95 14.76 8.29
CA THR A 184 1.53 15.18 8.26
C THR A 184 0.74 14.73 9.50
N GLY A 185 1.39 14.03 10.44
CA GLY A 185 0.73 13.38 11.57
C GLY A 185 0.08 12.02 11.25
N GLN A 186 0.03 11.64 9.98
CA GLN A 186 -0.44 10.32 9.53
C GLN A 186 0.69 9.28 9.54
N LYS A 187 0.33 7.99 9.61
CA LYS A 187 1.29 6.88 9.42
C LYS A 187 1.69 6.79 7.95
N ASN A 188 2.76 7.48 7.58
CA ASN A 188 3.25 7.53 6.22
C ASN A 188 4.41 6.54 6.03
N VAL A 189 4.26 5.69 5.02
CA VAL A 189 5.19 4.63 4.64
C VAL A 189 5.83 4.99 3.31
N ILE A 190 7.15 4.83 3.21
CA ILE A 190 7.92 5.10 1.99
C ILE A 190 8.54 3.83 1.49
N GLU A 191 8.29 3.51 0.22
CA GLU A 191 8.85 2.33 -0.41
C GLU A 191 9.74 2.73 -1.59
N PHE A 192 11.02 2.42 -1.48
CA PHE A 192 11.99 2.69 -2.53
C PHE A 192 12.14 1.50 -3.47
N ARG A 193 12.47 1.81 -4.73
CA ARG A 193 12.67 0.82 -5.81
C ARG A 193 14.08 0.87 -6.40
N HIS A 194 15.00 1.52 -5.69
CA HIS A 194 16.39 1.66 -6.08
C HIS A 194 17.29 1.44 -4.85
N ALA A 195 18.33 0.62 -4.99
CA ALA A 195 19.17 0.19 -3.86
C ALA A 195 19.93 1.35 -3.18
N SER A 196 20.15 2.47 -3.88
CA SER A 196 20.84 3.64 -3.29
C SER A 196 20.13 4.27 -2.09
N TRP A 197 18.88 3.88 -1.80
CA TRP A 197 18.15 4.32 -0.61
C TRP A 197 18.40 3.48 0.65
N TRP A 198 19.06 2.33 0.55
CA TRP A 198 19.46 1.52 1.71
C TRP A 198 20.77 2.05 2.29
N ASN A 199 20.67 3.12 3.09
CA ASN A 199 21.81 3.70 3.79
C ASN A 199 21.39 4.42 5.07
N GLU A 200 22.33 4.56 6.01
CA GLU A 200 22.07 5.14 7.34
C GLU A 200 21.53 6.57 7.31
N LYS A 201 21.94 7.42 6.35
CA LYS A 201 21.44 8.80 6.27
C LYS A 201 19.93 8.82 6.00
N VAL A 202 19.45 7.90 5.17
CA VAL A 202 18.02 7.73 4.90
C VAL A 202 17.31 7.23 6.15
N TYR A 203 17.83 6.19 6.80
CA TYR A 203 17.19 5.60 7.98
C TYR A 203 17.08 6.60 9.12
N THR A 204 18.15 7.34 9.43
CA THR A 204 18.15 8.38 10.46
C THR A 204 17.16 9.49 10.14
N SER A 205 17.13 9.98 8.90
CA SER A 205 16.19 11.04 8.51
C SER A 205 14.72 10.60 8.60
N LEU A 206 14.41 9.34 8.30
CA LEU A 206 13.06 8.80 8.46
C LEU A 206 12.70 8.59 9.94
N LYS A 207 13.66 8.13 10.78
CA LYS A 207 13.49 8.04 12.24
C LYS A 207 13.14 9.36 12.88
N GLU A 208 13.93 10.40 12.61
CA GLU A 208 13.71 11.76 13.12
C GLU A 208 12.34 12.32 12.69
N ALA A 209 11.87 11.93 11.50
CA ALA A 209 10.60 12.37 10.96
C ALA A 209 9.40 11.46 11.31
N ASN A 210 9.62 10.38 12.07
CA ASN A 210 8.63 9.33 12.34
C ASN A 210 7.93 8.81 11.06
N LEU A 211 8.72 8.57 10.02
CA LEU A 211 8.29 7.99 8.75
C LEU A 211 8.69 6.52 8.68
N ILE A 212 7.81 5.67 8.13
CA ILE A 212 8.02 4.23 8.09
C ILE A 212 8.72 3.85 6.78
N PHE A 213 9.91 3.28 6.86
CA PHE A 213 10.57 2.63 5.71
C PHE A 213 9.86 1.31 5.40
N CYS A 214 9.40 1.15 4.16
CA CYS A 214 8.84 -0.11 3.69
C CYS A 214 9.98 -1.07 3.40
N SER A 215 10.13 -2.08 4.26
CA SER A 215 10.93 -3.25 3.96
C SER A 215 10.22 -4.05 2.85
N CYS A 216 10.95 -4.56 1.87
CA CYS A 216 10.32 -5.33 0.81
C CYS A 216 11.16 -6.53 0.38
N SER A 217 10.48 -7.66 0.18
CA SER A 217 11.08 -8.81 -0.48
C SER A 217 10.78 -8.71 -1.97
N ALA A 218 11.82 -8.41 -2.74
CA ALA A 218 11.71 -8.10 -4.16
C ALA A 218 13.02 -8.41 -4.92
N PRO A 219 12.97 -8.66 -6.24
CA PRO A 219 14.17 -8.92 -7.01
C PRO A 219 15.06 -7.68 -7.10
N ARG A 220 16.37 -7.86 -6.88
CA ARG A 220 17.43 -6.83 -6.99
C ARG A 220 17.33 -5.69 -5.97
N LEU A 221 16.65 -5.91 -4.84
CA LEU A 221 16.62 -4.99 -3.71
C LEU A 221 17.10 -5.73 -2.45
N PRO A 222 17.68 -5.03 -1.45
CA PRO A 222 18.05 -5.66 -0.20
C PRO A 222 16.84 -6.27 0.50
N ASP A 223 16.95 -7.56 0.83
CA ASP A 223 15.91 -8.37 1.47
C ASP A 223 16.09 -8.26 3.00
N GLU A 224 15.94 -7.04 3.53
CA GLU A 224 16.24 -6.64 4.92
C GLU A 224 15.02 -6.02 5.62
N LEU A 225 14.96 -6.15 6.95
CA LEU A 225 13.97 -5.46 7.78
C LEU A 225 14.58 -4.18 8.34
N ILE A 226 13.97 -3.03 8.05
CA ILE A 226 14.44 -1.70 8.45
C ILE A 226 13.44 -1.05 9.41
N GLU A 227 13.89 -0.74 10.62
CA GLU A 227 13.10 -0.08 11.67
C GLU A 227 13.38 1.42 11.69
N THR A 228 12.38 2.22 11.34
CA THR A 228 12.46 3.69 11.28
C THR A 228 11.34 4.40 12.03
N ALA A 229 10.43 3.64 12.65
CA ALA A 229 9.35 4.14 13.49
C ALA A 229 8.94 3.04 14.48
N GLU A 230 7.99 3.33 15.37
CA GLU A 230 7.37 2.30 16.24
C GLU A 230 6.57 1.25 15.44
N ASP A 231 6.25 1.57 14.19
CA ASP A 231 5.58 0.69 13.23
C ASP A 231 6.58 0.22 12.18
N ILE A 232 6.52 -1.06 11.80
CA ILE A 232 7.22 -1.60 10.62
C ILE A 232 6.23 -1.95 9.52
N TYR A 233 6.66 -1.81 8.27
CA TYR A 233 5.86 -2.10 7.09
C TYR A 233 6.62 -3.00 6.12
N ILE A 234 6.01 -4.11 5.73
CA ILE A 234 6.64 -5.15 4.91
C ILE A 234 5.76 -5.44 3.70
N ARG A 235 6.36 -5.43 2.51
CA ARG A 235 5.69 -5.86 1.26
C ARG A 235 6.41 -7.03 0.62
N PHE A 236 5.67 -8.09 0.35
CA PHE A 236 6.16 -9.29 -0.32
C PHE A 236 5.79 -9.24 -1.80
N HIS A 237 6.76 -8.91 -2.65
CA HIS A 237 6.56 -8.86 -4.11
C HIS A 237 6.97 -10.15 -4.80
N GLY A 238 7.83 -10.94 -4.18
CA GLY A 238 8.47 -12.13 -4.74
C GLY A 238 9.98 -11.94 -4.81
N LYS A 239 10.74 -12.90 -4.28
CA LYS A 239 12.21 -12.76 -4.12
C LYS A 239 12.95 -12.79 -5.46
N LYS A 240 12.52 -13.68 -6.38
CA LYS A 240 13.17 -13.90 -7.68
C LYS A 240 12.40 -13.31 -8.86
N ALA A 241 11.07 -13.26 -8.77
CA ALA A 241 10.20 -12.75 -9.82
C ALA A 241 9.15 -11.81 -9.25
N TRP A 242 8.97 -10.65 -9.90
CA TRP A 242 7.96 -9.68 -9.49
C TRP A 242 6.56 -10.26 -9.64
N TYR A 243 5.84 -10.27 -8.53
CA TYR A 243 4.44 -10.63 -8.35
C TYR A 243 4.07 -12.10 -8.64
N ARG A 244 5.00 -12.88 -9.18
CA ARG A 244 4.84 -14.28 -9.58
C ARG A 244 5.80 -15.16 -8.80
N TYR A 245 5.55 -15.27 -7.51
CA TYR A 245 6.43 -15.98 -6.60
C TYR A 245 5.62 -16.60 -5.49
N ASP A 246 5.82 -17.88 -5.23
CA ASP A 246 5.28 -18.58 -4.08
C ASP A 246 6.39 -18.71 -3.04
N TYR A 247 6.23 -18.04 -1.90
CA TYR A 247 7.23 -18.08 -0.85
C TYR A 247 7.24 -19.44 -0.16
N THR A 248 8.43 -20.02 0.01
CA THR A 248 8.56 -21.26 0.78
C THR A 248 8.34 -21.00 2.27
N HIS A 249 8.11 -22.08 3.02
CA HIS A 249 7.96 -22.00 4.47
C HIS A 249 9.21 -21.37 5.12
N GLU A 250 10.40 -21.80 4.71
CA GLU A 250 11.69 -21.35 5.22
C GLU A 250 11.92 -19.86 4.92
N GLU A 251 11.52 -19.40 3.74
CA GLU A 251 11.60 -17.98 3.39
C GLU A 251 10.69 -17.12 4.28
N LEU A 252 9.47 -17.60 4.57
CA LEU A 252 8.57 -16.92 5.51
C LEU A 252 9.12 -16.95 6.94
N GLU A 253 9.75 -18.05 7.37
CA GLU A 253 10.36 -18.15 8.70
C GLU A 253 11.50 -17.15 8.91
N ILE A 254 12.32 -16.90 7.88
CA ILE A 254 13.38 -15.88 7.94
C ILE A 254 12.77 -14.50 8.26
N TRP A 255 11.67 -14.15 7.60
CA TRP A 255 10.97 -12.90 7.86
C TRP A 255 10.31 -12.86 9.23
N ILE A 256 9.71 -13.98 9.67
CA ILE A 256 9.13 -14.09 11.02
C ILE A 256 10.19 -13.85 12.09
N LYS A 257 11.38 -14.46 11.97
CA LYS A 257 12.48 -14.26 12.93
C LYS A 257 12.87 -12.78 13.03
N ARG A 258 13.01 -12.09 11.89
CA ARG A 258 13.29 -10.64 11.86
C ARG A 258 12.18 -9.83 12.52
N ILE A 259 10.91 -10.14 12.23
CA ILE A 259 9.76 -9.47 12.82
C ILE A 259 9.72 -9.67 14.35
N GLN A 260 9.98 -10.88 14.83
CA GLN A 260 10.00 -11.20 16.27
C GLN A 260 11.16 -10.53 17.02
N GLN A 261 12.28 -10.27 16.33
CA GLN A 261 13.41 -9.53 16.88
C GLN A 261 13.22 -8.00 16.88
N SER A 262 12.26 -7.50 16.09
CA SER A 262 11.96 -6.07 16.03
C SER A 262 11.29 -5.58 17.32
N LYS A 263 11.41 -4.29 17.60
CA LYS A 263 10.74 -3.62 18.73
C LYS A 263 9.41 -2.97 18.31
N ALA A 264 8.87 -3.40 17.18
CA ALA A 264 7.70 -2.78 16.58
C ALA A 264 6.44 -3.01 17.44
N LYS A 265 5.70 -1.93 17.68
CA LYS A 265 4.38 -1.96 18.33
C LYS A 265 3.30 -2.40 17.35
N THR A 266 3.47 -2.10 16.06
CA THR A 266 2.54 -2.52 15.00
C THR A 266 3.31 -3.00 13.78
N VAL A 267 2.91 -4.14 13.24
CA VAL A 267 3.53 -4.79 12.08
C VAL A 267 2.52 -4.85 10.95
N TRP A 268 2.79 -4.13 9.88
CA TRP A 268 1.97 -4.11 8.67
C TRP A 268 2.59 -5.00 7.61
N ILE A 269 1.85 -6.01 7.13
CA ILE A 269 2.35 -7.00 6.19
C ILE A 269 1.36 -7.16 5.04
N TYR A 270 1.83 -6.87 3.82
CA TYR A 270 1.02 -7.02 2.63
C TYR A 270 1.73 -7.86 1.57
N PHE A 271 1.06 -8.95 1.18
CA PHE A 271 1.47 -9.76 0.05
C PHE A 271 0.97 -9.12 -1.25
N ASN A 272 1.86 -8.96 -2.23
CA ASN A 272 1.59 -8.35 -3.54
C ASN A 272 1.99 -9.31 -4.69
N ASN A 273 2.33 -10.55 -4.35
CA ASN A 273 2.57 -11.65 -5.26
C ASN A 273 1.25 -12.30 -5.70
N ASP A 274 0.38 -11.49 -6.32
CA ASP A 274 -1.04 -11.81 -6.49
C ASP A 274 -1.32 -12.89 -7.55
N TYR A 275 -0.37 -13.18 -8.45
CA TYR A 275 -0.57 -14.19 -9.49
C TYR A 275 -0.75 -15.59 -8.89
N ASP A 276 -1.63 -16.38 -9.51
CA ASP A 276 -1.96 -17.76 -9.13
C ASP A 276 -2.43 -17.90 -7.67
N GLY A 277 -2.94 -16.81 -7.07
CA GLY A 277 -3.40 -16.77 -5.67
C GLY A 277 -2.29 -16.88 -4.62
N ASN A 278 -1.01 -16.74 -5.01
CA ASN A 278 0.12 -16.91 -4.09
C ASN A 278 0.06 -15.92 -2.91
N ALA A 279 -0.37 -14.68 -3.13
CA ALA A 279 -0.54 -13.70 -2.05
C ALA A 279 -1.50 -14.18 -0.95
N ILE A 280 -2.62 -14.83 -1.32
CA ILE A 280 -3.58 -15.39 -0.36
C ILE A 280 -2.95 -16.56 0.39
N LYS A 281 -2.31 -17.48 -0.34
CA LYS A 281 -1.65 -18.66 0.21
C LYS A 281 -0.59 -18.26 1.22
N ASN A 282 0.33 -17.37 0.84
CA ASN A 282 1.45 -16.97 1.69
C ASN A 282 1.00 -16.10 2.87
N ALA A 283 0.00 -15.22 2.71
CA ALA A 283 -0.56 -14.45 3.82
C ALA A 283 -1.20 -15.37 4.89
N LYS A 284 -1.94 -16.40 4.47
CA LYS A 284 -2.50 -17.41 5.38
C LYS A 284 -1.38 -18.23 6.05
N ALA A 285 -0.38 -18.65 5.29
CA ALA A 285 0.77 -19.40 5.81
C ALA A 285 1.50 -18.60 6.90
N LEU A 286 1.89 -17.36 6.62
CA LEU A 286 2.55 -16.47 7.58
C LEU A 286 1.69 -16.26 8.85
N THR A 287 0.38 -16.04 8.68
CA THR A 287 -0.55 -15.88 9.81
C THR A 287 -0.56 -17.11 10.71
N ARG A 288 -0.57 -18.33 10.14
CA ARG A 288 -0.51 -19.58 10.90
C ARG A 288 0.82 -19.71 11.64
N LEU A 289 1.94 -19.43 10.98
CA LEU A 289 3.27 -19.54 11.58
C LEU A 289 3.49 -18.57 12.74
N LEU A 290 2.95 -17.35 12.65
CA LEU A 290 3.00 -16.40 13.75
C LEU A 290 2.16 -16.85 14.96
N ARG A 291 1.00 -17.49 14.72
CA ARG A 291 0.14 -17.99 15.81
C ARG A 291 0.70 -19.22 16.54
N CYS A 292 1.46 -20.07 15.86
CA CYS A 292 2.07 -21.24 16.50
C CYS A 292 3.28 -20.91 17.39
N ARG A 293 3.67 -19.63 17.48
CA ARG A 293 4.86 -19.15 18.19
C ARG A 293 4.54 -18.11 19.28
N VAL A 294 3.25 -17.84 19.51
CA VAL A 294 2.72 -17.08 20.66
C VAL A 294 2.08 -18.09 21.59
#